data_AF-A0A060ZPL9-F1
#
_entry.id   AF-A0A060ZPL9-F1
#
_cell.length_a   1.000
_cell.length_b   1.000
_cell.length_c   1.000
_cell.angle_alpha   90.00
_cell.angle_beta   90.00
_cell.angle_gamma   90.00
#
_symmetry.space_group_name_H-M   'P 1'
#
loop_
_entity.id
_entity.type
_entity.pdbx_description
1 polymer ?
#
loop_
_entity_poly.entity_id
_entity_poly.type
_entity_poly.pdbx_seq_one_letter_code
_entity_poly.pdbx_strand_id
1 'polypeptide(L)'
;MSDNWTWDYDPDAEHVVGGLPHEVVAEVERLAEQLTVLGSDAIDVGRGNPHGGGLRTQDVFGGRGFFMFMALERLELALLVGVLIDQRGLLY
;
A
#
# COMPACT_ATOMS: atom_id res chain seq x y z
N MET A 1 -5.61 -21.56 7.52
CA MET A 1 -4.85 -20.82 8.55
C MET A 1 -5.31 -19.39 8.39
N SER A 2 -5.96 -18.80 9.40
CA SER A 2 -6.26 -17.38 9.36
C SER A 2 -4.97 -16.67 9.73
N ASP A 3 -4.18 -16.35 8.71
CA ASP A 3 -3.03 -15.47 8.83
C ASP A 3 -3.54 -14.16 9.48
N ASN A 4 -3.02 -13.79 10.65
CA ASN A 4 -3.53 -12.65 11.43
C ASN A 4 -2.91 -11.35 10.90
N TRP A 5 -2.78 -11.28 9.57
CA TRP A 5 -2.13 -10.17 8.92
C TRP A 5 -2.93 -8.90 9.13
N THR A 6 -2.21 -7.83 9.39
CA THR A 6 -2.77 -6.48 9.50
C THR A 6 -1.98 -5.53 8.60
N TRP A 7 -2.48 -4.32 8.46
CA TRP A 7 -1.74 -3.23 7.84
C TRP A 7 -1.76 -2.00 8.74
N ASP A 8 -0.77 -1.12 8.56
CA ASP A 8 -0.70 0.17 9.25
C ASP A 8 0.04 1.21 8.37
N TYR A 9 -0.09 2.47 8.73
CA TYR A 9 0.70 3.56 8.17
C TYR A 9 2.02 3.72 8.94
N ASP A 10 3.11 3.99 8.22
CA ASP A 10 4.42 4.32 8.80
C ASP A 10 4.98 5.60 8.15
N PRO A 11 5.25 6.68 8.92
CA PRO A 11 5.14 6.76 10.38
C PRO A 11 3.70 6.93 10.90
N ASP A 12 2.80 7.53 10.13
CA ASP A 12 1.38 7.70 10.46
C ASP A 12 0.56 8.15 9.22
N ALA A 13 -0.77 8.22 9.37
CA ALA A 13 -1.68 8.61 8.29
C ALA A 13 -1.48 10.06 7.81
N GLU A 14 -1.12 10.99 8.69
CA GLU A 14 -0.91 12.40 8.31
C GLU A 14 0.27 12.53 7.34
N HIS A 15 1.33 11.74 7.55
CA HIS A 15 2.50 11.74 6.67
C HIS A 15 2.30 10.92 5.39
N VAL A 16 1.54 9.82 5.45
CA VAL A 16 1.41 8.88 4.32
C VAL A 16 0.32 9.28 3.34
N VAL A 17 -0.84 9.75 3.84
CA VAL A 17 -2.02 10.10 3.03
C VAL A 17 -2.52 11.53 3.25
N GLY A 18 -1.87 12.31 4.12
CA GLY A 18 -2.27 13.69 4.40
C GLY A 18 -2.36 14.56 3.16
N GLY A 19 -3.46 15.30 3.04
CA GLY A 19 -3.72 16.20 1.91
C GLY A 19 -4.18 15.52 0.62
N LEU A 20 -4.30 14.19 0.59
CA LEU A 20 -4.88 13.47 -0.55
C LEU A 20 -6.41 13.53 -0.54
N PRO A 21 -7.07 13.46 -1.72
CA PRO A 21 -8.51 13.33 -1.80
C PRO A 21 -9.00 12.07 -1.09
N HIS A 22 -10.17 12.14 -0.43
CA HIS A 22 -10.73 11.03 0.34
C HIS A 22 -10.89 9.74 -0.50
N GLU A 23 -11.28 9.87 -1.76
CA GLU A 23 -11.40 8.73 -2.69
C GLU A 23 -10.07 8.01 -2.96
N VAL A 24 -8.95 8.75 -2.95
CA VAL A 24 -7.61 8.19 -3.10
C VAL A 24 -7.23 7.42 -1.85
N VAL A 25 -7.49 8.00 -0.67
CA VAL A 25 -7.24 7.35 0.62
C VAL A 25 -8.05 6.06 0.72
N ALA A 26 -9.36 6.12 0.45
CA ALA A 26 -10.23 4.96 0.52
C ALA A 26 -9.80 3.81 -0.41
N GLU A 27 -9.34 4.12 -1.63
CA GLU A 27 -8.84 3.10 -2.55
C GLU A 27 -7.52 2.48 -2.07
N VAL A 28 -6.61 3.28 -1.51
CA VAL A 28 -5.35 2.80 -0.93
C VAL A 28 -5.64 1.88 0.26
N GLU A 29 -6.51 2.28 1.18
CA GLU A 29 -6.90 1.47 2.35
C GLU A 29 -7.60 0.18 1.92
N ARG A 30 -8.47 0.23 0.90
CA ARG A 30 -9.12 -0.95 0.33
C ARG A 30 -8.09 -1.93 -0.24
N LEU A 31 -7.04 -1.45 -0.90
CA LEU A 31 -5.97 -2.30 -1.43
C LEU A 31 -5.06 -2.82 -0.31
N ALA A 32 -4.80 -2.03 0.73
CA ALA A 32 -4.07 -2.47 1.92
C ALA A 32 -4.79 -3.62 2.63
N GLU A 33 -6.12 -3.53 2.75
CA GLU A 33 -6.94 -4.63 3.27
C GLU A 33 -6.89 -5.88 2.38
N GLN A 34 -6.71 -5.72 1.07
CA GLN A 34 -6.49 -6.89 0.20
C GLN A 34 -5.14 -7.56 0.45
N LEU A 35 -4.11 -6.81 0.86
CA LEU A 35 -2.82 -7.39 1.24
C LEU A 35 -2.95 -8.26 2.50
N THR A 36 -3.77 -7.86 3.48
CA THR A 36 -3.98 -8.68 4.69
C THR A 36 -4.65 -10.01 4.38
N VAL A 37 -5.61 -10.01 3.45
CA VAL A 37 -6.29 -11.23 2.99
C VAL A 37 -5.33 -12.18 2.27
N LEU A 38 -4.34 -11.65 1.55
CA LEU A 38 -3.31 -12.46 0.87
C LEU A 38 -2.33 -13.09 1.86
N GLY A 39 -2.14 -12.50 3.04
CA GLY A 39 -1.22 -13.01 4.05
C GLY A 39 0.21 -13.08 3.53
N SER A 40 0.86 -14.23 3.70
CA SER A 40 2.25 -14.46 3.23
C SER A 40 2.48 -14.17 1.75
N ASP A 41 1.47 -14.35 0.88
CA ASP A 41 1.58 -14.06 -0.55
C ASP A 41 1.73 -12.56 -0.87
N ALA A 42 1.46 -11.66 0.10
CA ALA A 42 1.63 -10.23 -0.06
C ALA A 42 3.07 -9.80 -0.38
N ILE A 43 4.07 -10.63 -0.06
CA ILE A 43 5.50 -10.34 -0.34
C ILE A 43 5.81 -10.28 -1.85
N ASP A 44 5.00 -10.95 -2.66
CA ASP A 44 5.14 -11.03 -4.11
C ASP A 44 4.24 -10.05 -4.86
N VAL A 45 3.46 -9.23 -4.14
CA VAL A 45 2.54 -8.24 -4.72
C VAL A 45 3.29 -6.97 -5.13
N GLY A 46 2.81 -6.36 -6.22
CA GLY A 46 3.30 -5.09 -6.72
C GLY A 46 4.63 -5.22 -7.46
N ARG A 47 5.25 -4.08 -7.72
CA ARG A 47 6.55 -3.95 -8.38
C ARG A 47 7.60 -3.58 -7.34
N GLY A 48 8.84 -3.98 -7.55
CA GLY A 48 9.95 -3.66 -6.65
C GLY A 48 11.04 -4.72 -6.70
N ASN A 49 12.22 -4.41 -6.16
CA ASN A 49 13.31 -5.40 -6.09
C ASN A 49 13.07 -6.31 -4.87
N PRO A 50 12.95 -7.64 -5.03
CA PRO A 50 12.88 -8.61 -3.95
C PRO A 50 13.96 -8.41 -2.88
N HIS A 51 15.18 -8.05 -3.32
CA HIS A 51 16.36 -7.85 -2.47
C HIS A 51 16.54 -6.41 -1.98
N GLY A 52 15.64 -5.49 -2.35
CA GLY A 52 15.68 -4.07 -1.99
C GLY A 52 15.09 -3.74 -0.62
N GLY A 53 15.24 -4.63 0.37
CA GLY A 53 14.74 -4.41 1.73
C GLY A 53 13.22 -4.54 1.91
N GLY A 54 12.51 -5.13 0.94
CA GLY A 54 11.08 -5.42 1.06
C GLY A 54 10.14 -4.30 0.59
N LEU A 55 10.65 -3.15 0.18
CA LEU A 55 9.82 -2.07 -0.37
C LEU A 55 9.20 -2.49 -1.72
N ARG A 56 7.90 -2.25 -1.86
CA ARG A 56 7.06 -2.55 -3.03
C ARG A 56 6.23 -1.34 -3.40
N THR A 57 5.82 -1.27 -4.66
CA THR A 57 4.87 -0.28 -5.19
C THR A 57 3.69 -1.00 -5.81
N GLN A 58 2.48 -0.66 -5.40
CA GLN A 58 1.24 -1.17 -5.98
C GLN A 58 0.49 -0.04 -6.70
N ASP A 59 0.13 -0.27 -7.96
CA ASP A 59 -0.58 0.74 -8.76
C ASP A 59 -1.98 0.98 -8.22
N VAL A 60 -2.43 2.24 -8.32
CA VAL A 60 -3.80 2.66 -8.05
C VAL A 60 -4.42 3.30 -9.29
N PHE A 61 -5.75 3.27 -9.39
CA PHE A 61 -6.52 3.91 -10.47
C PHE A 61 -6.02 3.62 -11.88
N GLY A 62 -5.64 2.38 -12.17
CA GLY A 62 -5.17 1.98 -13.50
C GLY A 62 -3.81 2.56 -13.88
N GLY A 63 -2.93 2.82 -12.91
CA GLY A 63 -1.57 3.32 -13.14
C GLY A 63 -1.42 4.84 -13.11
N ARG A 64 -2.44 5.57 -12.62
CA ARG A 64 -2.38 7.03 -12.40
C ARG A 64 -1.64 7.42 -11.11
N GLY A 65 -1.28 6.43 -10.31
CA GLY A 65 -0.50 6.58 -9.10
C GLY A 65 -0.11 5.22 -8.57
N PHE A 66 0.59 5.21 -7.44
CA PHE A 66 0.91 4.01 -6.69
C PHE A 66 1.03 4.34 -5.20
N PHE A 67 0.80 3.34 -4.35
CA PHE A 67 1.24 3.39 -2.96
C PHE A 67 2.48 2.51 -2.78
N MET A 68 3.32 2.92 -1.84
CA MET A 68 4.52 2.21 -1.44
C MET A 68 4.24 1.46 -0.13
N PHE A 69 4.65 0.20 -0.07
CA PHE A 69 4.48 -0.60 1.13
C PHE A 69 5.64 -1.58 1.37
N MET A 70 5.76 -2.06 2.59
CA MET A 70 6.64 -3.16 2.98
C MET A 70 5.81 -4.31 3.54
N ALA A 71 5.88 -5.49 2.92
CA ALA A 71 5.28 -6.71 3.46
C ALA A 71 6.30 -7.39 4.40
N LEU A 72 6.06 -7.27 5.70
CA LEU A 72 6.92 -7.80 6.75
C LEU A 72 6.40 -9.16 7.20
N GLU A 73 6.74 -10.20 6.43
CA GLU A 73 6.25 -11.58 6.63
C GLU A 73 6.38 -12.06 8.09
N ARG A 74 7.52 -11.79 8.73
CA ARG A 74 7.77 -12.24 10.11
C ARG A 74 6.87 -11.56 11.15
N LEU A 75 6.33 -10.39 10.83
CA LEU A 75 5.43 -9.63 11.69
C LEU A 75 3.96 -9.77 11.29
N GLU A 76 3.67 -10.46 10.18
CA GLU A 76 2.32 -10.54 9.61
C GLU A 76 1.72 -9.13 9.41
N LEU A 77 2.52 -8.22 8.81
CA LEU A 77 2.22 -6.79 8.75
C LEU A 77 2.58 -6.19 7.38
N ALA A 78 1.66 -5.42 6.79
CA ALA A 78 1.95 -4.54 5.67
C ALA A 78 2.05 -3.08 6.15
N LEU A 79 3.22 -2.45 5.99
CA LEU A 79 3.41 -1.04 6.31
C LEU A 79 3.28 -0.19 5.05
N LEU A 80 2.33 0.75 5.02
CA LEU A 80 2.20 1.76 3.98
C LEU A 80 3.09 2.95 4.34
N VAL A 81 4.02 3.31 3.45
CA VAL A 81 5.05 4.33 3.71
C VAL A 81 4.92 5.59 2.85
N GLY A 82 3.99 5.60 1.90
CA GLY A 82 3.71 6.78 1.09
C GLY A 82 2.81 6.50 -0.09
N VAL A 83 2.15 7.54 -0.58
CA VAL A 83 1.28 7.47 -1.75
C VAL A 83 1.67 8.57 -2.72
N LEU A 84 1.79 8.23 -4.00
CA LEU A 84 2.04 9.19 -5.06
C LEU A 84 0.96 9.06 -6.13
N ILE A 85 0.27 10.17 -6.41
CA ILE A 85 -0.75 10.23 -7.44
C ILE A 85 -0.53 11.42 -8.35
N ASP A 86 -0.76 11.23 -9.64
CA ASP A 86 -0.81 12.34 -10.58
C ASP A 86 -2.13 13.11 -10.38
N GLN A 87 -2.05 14.26 -9.73
CA GLN A 87 -3.19 15.12 -9.45
C GLN A 87 -3.80 15.75 -10.72
N ARG A 88 -3.14 15.67 -11.87
CA ARG A 88 -3.65 16.26 -13.12
C ARG A 88 -4.80 15.47 -13.74
N GLY A 89 -5.05 14.24 -13.31
CA GLY A 89 -6.01 13.31 -13.95
C GLY A 89 -7.20 12.88 -13.09
N LEU A 90 -7.36 13.40 -11.86
CA LEU A 90 -8.47 13.02 -10.95
C LEU A 90 -9.75 13.85 -11.14
N LEU A 91 -9.73 14.86 -12.02
CA LEU A 91 -10.86 15.74 -12.32
C LEU A 91 -11.53 15.36 -13.65
N TYR A 92 -12.01 14.12 -13.82
CA TYR A 92 -12.90 13.75 -14.93
C TYR A 92 -13.83 12.59 -14.55
#